data_AF-A0A967PX95-F1
#
_entry.id   AF-A0A967PX95-F1
#
_cell.length_a   1.000
_cell.length_b   1.000
_cell.length_c   1.000
_cell.angle_alpha   90.00
_cell.angle_beta   90.00
_cell.angle_gamma   90.00
#
_symmetry.space_group_name_H-M   'P 1'
#
loop_
_entity.id
_entity.type
_entity.pdbx_description
1 polymer ?
#
loop_
_entity_poly.entity_id
_entity_poly.type
_entity_poly.pdbx_seq_one_letter_code
_entity_poly.pdbx_strand_id
1 'polypeptide(L)'
;MKQQAVFRLGLAVFSGLVSFMFVFNGVTILTAAHVPEWAKVYAYVCAGYGLGNVYILSSAWRTNASWAVWANKLIASCYFGVFLIDRWKGGMESAVELIGIAIVAAVLWFNWYAVREVCRGGE
;
A
#
# COMPACT_ATOMS: atom_id res chain seq x y z
N MET A 1 -0.74 27.31 8.84
CA MET A 1 -1.84 26.40 9.27
C MET A 1 -2.69 25.88 8.09
N LYS A 2 -3.38 26.72 7.31
CA LYS A 2 -4.25 26.23 6.20
C LYS A 2 -3.53 25.40 5.12
N GLN A 3 -2.35 25.82 4.68
CA GLN A 3 -1.59 25.12 3.63
C GLN A 3 -1.10 23.73 4.08
N GLN A 4 -0.70 23.57 5.34
CA GLN A 4 -0.29 22.28 5.91
C GLN A 4 -1.48 21.31 6.04
N ALA A 5 -2.66 21.81 6.43
CA ALA A 5 -3.87 21.01 6.50
C ALA A 5 -4.30 20.50 5.10
N VAL A 6 -4.25 21.35 4.08
CA VAL A 6 -4.56 20.98 2.69
C VAL A 6 -3.56 19.93 2.16
N PHE A 7 -2.27 20.10 2.46
CA PHE A 7 -1.23 19.15 2.07
C PHE A 7 -1.44 17.77 2.71
N ARG A 8 -1.76 17.72 4.00
CA ARG A 8 -2.08 16.47 4.73
C ARG A 8 -3.33 15.78 4.19
N LEU A 9 -4.37 16.55 3.88
CA LEU A 9 -5.57 16.03 3.26
C LEU A 9 -5.25 15.43 1.88
N GLY A 10 -4.46 16.11 1.06
CA GLY A 10 -4.01 15.60 -0.24
C GLY A 10 -3.25 14.28 -0.12
N LEU A 11 -2.33 14.18 0.84
CA LEU A 11 -1.59 12.93 1.12
C LEU A 11 -2.51 11.80 1.58
N ALA A 12 -3.49 12.09 2.43
CA ALA A 12 -4.45 11.09 2.89
C ALA A 12 -5.36 10.61 1.75
N VAL A 13 -5.84 11.52 0.90
CA VAL A 13 -6.64 11.16 -0.28
C VAL A 13 -5.82 10.32 -1.25
N PHE A 14 -4.57 10.72 -1.54
CA PHE A 14 -3.68 9.94 -2.40
C PHE A 14 -3.43 8.53 -1.86
N SER A 15 -3.08 8.41 -0.58
CA SER A 15 -2.87 7.11 0.09
C SER A 15 -4.15 6.26 0.07
N GLY A 16 -5.32 6.88 0.27
CA GLY A 16 -6.62 6.22 0.15
C GLY A 16 -6.91 5.70 -1.27
N LEU A 17 -6.68 6.51 -2.30
CA LEU A 17 -6.87 6.12 -3.71
C LEU A 17 -5.95 4.96 -4.10
N VAL A 18 -4.66 5.06 -3.75
CA VAL A 18 -3.69 3.99 -3.95
C VAL A 18 -4.13 2.70 -3.26
N SER A 19 -4.58 2.79 -2.02
CA SER A 19 -5.07 1.63 -1.28
C SER A 19 -6.27 0.98 -1.96
N PHE A 20 -7.20 1.80 -2.47
CA PHE A 20 -8.32 1.32 -3.25
C PHE A 20 -7.86 0.61 -4.53
N MET A 21 -6.83 1.10 -5.21
CA MET A 21 -6.24 0.41 -6.38
C MET A 21 -5.68 -0.97 -6.01
N PHE A 22 -5.02 -1.12 -4.86
CA PHE A 22 -4.56 -2.44 -4.38
C PHE A 22 -5.74 -3.39 -4.11
N VAL A 23 -6.81 -2.91 -3.45
CA VAL A 23 -8.03 -3.70 -3.24
C VAL A 23 -8.66 -4.11 -4.56
N PHE A 24 -8.83 -3.16 -5.49
CA PHE A 24 -9.41 -3.41 -6.80
C PHE A 24 -8.59 -4.43 -7.60
N ASN A 25 -7.26 -4.32 -7.58
CA ASN A 25 -6.37 -5.27 -8.22
C ASN A 25 -6.52 -6.68 -7.64
N GLY A 26 -6.48 -6.82 -6.31
CA GLY A 26 -6.68 -8.11 -5.64
C GLY A 26 -8.04 -8.74 -5.95
N VAL A 27 -9.12 -7.96 -5.88
CA VAL A 27 -10.47 -8.45 -6.22
C VAL A 27 -10.56 -8.87 -7.69
N THR A 28 -9.99 -8.08 -8.61
CA THR A 28 -9.97 -8.38 -10.05
C THR A 28 -9.32 -9.74 -10.29
N ILE A 29 -8.16 -9.99 -9.67
CA ILE A 29 -7.48 -11.29 -9.77
C ILE A 29 -8.36 -12.39 -9.19
N LEU A 30 -8.96 -12.21 -8.01
CA LEU A 30 -9.80 -13.24 -7.38
C LEU A 30 -11.06 -13.60 -8.20
N THR A 31 -11.59 -12.66 -8.97
CA THR A 31 -12.78 -12.88 -9.82
C THR A 31 -12.50 -13.45 -11.20
N ALA A 32 -11.23 -13.57 -11.61
CA ALA A 32 -10.90 -14.11 -12.92
C ALA A 32 -11.16 -15.63 -12.99
N ALA A 33 -11.62 -16.09 -14.15
CA ALA A 33 -12.19 -17.43 -14.30
C ALA A 33 -11.19 -18.58 -14.02
N HIS A 34 -9.87 -18.36 -14.22
CA HIS A 34 -8.84 -19.40 -14.15
C HIS A 34 -7.55 -18.85 -13.54
N VAL A 35 -7.51 -18.70 -12.22
CA VAL A 35 -6.40 -18.09 -11.49
C VAL A 35 -5.53 -19.18 -10.84
N PRO A 36 -4.22 -19.25 -11.13
CA PRO A 36 -3.30 -20.14 -10.43
C PRO A 36 -3.35 -19.90 -8.91
N GLU A 37 -3.22 -20.95 -8.09
CA GLU A 37 -3.30 -20.81 -6.61
C GLU A 37 -2.34 -19.77 -6.05
N TRP A 38 -1.12 -19.71 -6.58
CA TRP A 38 -0.13 -18.71 -6.18
C TRP A 38 -0.61 -17.27 -6.42
N ALA A 39 -1.24 -17.01 -7.56
CA ALA A 39 -1.80 -15.69 -7.86
C ALA A 39 -2.99 -15.33 -6.95
N LYS A 40 -3.73 -16.32 -6.43
CA LYS A 40 -4.76 -16.08 -5.40
C LYS A 40 -4.15 -15.63 -4.09
N VAL A 41 -3.04 -16.24 -3.65
CA VAL A 41 -2.32 -15.82 -2.44
C VAL A 41 -1.84 -14.38 -2.57
N TYR A 42 -1.20 -14.05 -3.71
CA TYR A 42 -0.82 -12.66 -4.00
C TYR A 42 -2.03 -11.71 -3.94
N ALA A 43 -3.15 -12.10 -4.55
CA ALA A 43 -4.36 -11.29 -4.58
C ALA A 43 -4.94 -11.02 -3.18
N TYR A 44 -4.95 -12.03 -2.29
CA TYR A 44 -5.35 -11.85 -0.90
C TYR A 44 -4.42 -10.89 -0.14
N VAL A 45 -3.10 -11.02 -0.33
CA VAL A 45 -2.12 -10.13 0.31
C VAL A 45 -2.26 -8.70 -0.23
N CYS A 46 -2.51 -8.54 -1.53
CA CYS A 46 -2.75 -7.26 -2.20
C CYS A 46 -4.00 -6.55 -1.68
N ALA A 47 -5.13 -7.26 -1.64
CA ALA A 47 -6.37 -6.71 -1.08
C ALA A 47 -6.25 -6.43 0.43
N GLY A 48 -5.61 -7.34 1.18
CA GLY A 48 -5.35 -7.18 2.60
C GLY A 48 -4.48 -5.96 2.91
N TYR A 49 -3.42 -5.73 2.13
CA TYR A 49 -2.59 -4.53 2.25
C TYR A 49 -3.41 -3.26 2.03
N GLY A 50 -4.20 -3.20 0.95
CA GLY A 50 -5.03 -2.03 0.66
C GLY A 50 -6.01 -1.70 1.80
N LEU A 51 -6.76 -2.70 2.27
CA LEU A 51 -7.69 -2.52 3.41
C LEU A 51 -6.95 -2.15 4.70
N GLY A 52 -5.83 -2.81 4.98
CA GLY A 52 -4.99 -2.54 6.15
C GLY A 52 -4.45 -1.11 6.16
N ASN A 53 -3.96 -0.62 5.02
CA ASN A 53 -3.46 0.75 4.91
C ASN A 53 -4.58 1.79 5.08
N VAL A 54 -5.78 1.56 4.54
CA VAL A 54 -6.95 2.44 4.79
C VAL A 54 -7.29 2.49 6.28
N TYR A 55 -7.31 1.33 6.96
CA TYR A 55 -7.58 1.26 8.39
C TYR A 55 -6.51 2.03 9.19
N ILE A 56 -5.23 1.80 8.90
CA ILE A 56 -4.12 2.46 9.58
C ILE A 56 -4.17 3.97 9.35
N LEU A 57 -4.42 4.43 8.12
CA LEU A 57 -4.55 5.85 7.81
C LEU A 57 -5.73 6.49 8.55
N SER A 58 -6.87 5.80 8.59
CA SER A 58 -8.07 6.25 9.33
C SER A 58 -7.85 6.28 10.84
N SER A 59 -7.01 5.38 11.36
CA SER A 59 -6.63 5.34 12.77
C SER A 59 -5.62 6.43 13.11
N ALA A 60 -4.61 6.63 12.26
CA ALA A 60 -3.62 7.68 12.37
C ALA A 60 -4.28 9.06 12.42
N TRP A 61 -5.26 9.31 11.56
CA TRP A 61 -6.00 10.57 11.53
C TRP A 61 -6.80 10.84 12.81
N ARG A 62 -7.34 9.79 13.44
CA ARG A 62 -8.18 9.92 14.65
C ARG A 62 -7.37 10.02 15.94
N THR A 63 -6.27 9.28 16.02
CA THR A 63 -5.55 9.05 17.28
C THR A 63 -4.16 9.68 17.31
N ASN A 64 -3.61 10.07 16.15
CA ASN A 64 -2.23 10.54 15.99
C ASN A 64 -1.17 9.59 16.61
N ALA A 65 -1.52 8.33 16.79
CA ALA A 65 -0.70 7.40 17.56
C ALA A 65 0.49 6.89 16.74
N SER A 66 1.67 6.88 17.38
CA SER A 66 2.93 6.46 16.75
C SER A 66 2.95 5.00 16.28
N TRP A 67 2.10 4.14 16.85
CA TRP A 67 1.94 2.76 16.43
C TRP A 67 1.48 2.64 14.96
N ALA A 68 0.71 3.61 14.46
CA ALA A 68 0.20 3.58 13.09
C ALA A 68 1.33 3.64 12.05
N VAL A 69 2.39 4.41 12.35
CA VAL A 69 3.57 4.51 11.48
C VAL A 69 4.32 3.17 11.43
N TRP A 70 4.48 2.52 12.59
CA TRP A 70 5.11 1.21 12.69
C TRP A 70 4.29 0.11 12.00
N ALA A 71 2.98 0.10 12.24
CA ALA A 71 2.06 -0.84 11.61
C ALA A 71 2.09 -0.72 10.09
N ASN A 72 2.08 0.52 9.54
CA ASN A 72 2.13 0.71 8.09
C ASN A 72 3.45 0.17 7.51
N LYS A 73 4.58 0.50 8.14
CA LYS A 73 5.89 0.03 7.70
C LYS A 73 5.96 -1.49 7.67
N LEU A 74 5.41 -2.16 8.68
CA LEU A 74 5.35 -3.62 8.75
C LEU A 74 4.53 -4.19 7.58
N ILE A 75 3.28 -3.76 7.42
CA ILE A 75 2.41 -4.32 6.37
C ILE A 75 2.92 -4.01 4.96
N ALA A 76 3.53 -2.84 4.75
CA ALA A 76 4.13 -2.46 3.48
C ALA A 76 5.34 -3.34 3.16
N SER A 77 6.17 -3.63 4.17
CA SER A 77 7.34 -4.51 4.01
C SER A 77 6.92 -5.96 3.74
N CYS A 78 5.89 -6.46 4.42
CA CYS A 78 5.30 -7.78 4.15
C CYS A 78 4.73 -7.85 2.73
N TYR A 79 3.95 -6.86 2.30
CA TYR A 79 3.40 -6.79 0.95
C TYR A 79 4.52 -6.75 -0.10
N PHE A 80 5.53 -5.91 0.09
CA PHE A 80 6.65 -5.79 -0.83
C PHE A 80 7.43 -7.10 -0.96
N GLY A 81 7.65 -7.81 0.15
CA GLY A 81 8.28 -9.13 0.14
C GLY A 81 7.50 -10.14 -0.70
N VAL A 82 6.17 -10.22 -0.51
CA VAL A 82 5.31 -11.11 -1.30
C VAL A 82 5.32 -10.70 -2.78
N PHE A 83 5.25 -9.40 -3.08
CA PHE A 83 5.34 -8.88 -4.44
C PHE A 83 6.66 -9.25 -5.14
N LEU A 84 7.79 -9.16 -4.43
CA LEU A 84 9.09 -9.57 -4.99
C LEU A 84 9.16 -11.08 -5.27
N ILE A 85 8.64 -11.91 -4.36
CA ILE A 85 8.60 -13.37 -4.56
C ILE A 85 7.74 -13.72 -5.78
N ASP A 86 6.60 -13.04 -5.96
CA ASP A 86 5.73 -13.21 -7.11
C ASP A 86 6.46 -12.88 -8.42
N ARG A 87 7.17 -11.75 -8.48
CA ARG A 87 7.97 -11.36 -9.66
C ARG A 87 9.14 -12.28 -9.94
N TRP A 88 9.81 -12.78 -8.90
CA TRP A 88 10.93 -13.71 -9.09
C TRP A 88 10.43 -15.02 -9.71
N LYS A 89 9.30 -15.57 -9.25
CA LYS A 89 8.70 -16.78 -9.82
C LYS A 89 8.29 -16.62 -11.29
N GLY A 90 7.97 -15.40 -11.72
CA GLY A 90 7.63 -15.08 -13.11
C GLY A 90 8.82 -15.11 -14.07
N GLY A 91 10.06 -15.15 -13.58
CA GLY A 91 11.28 -15.03 -14.39
C GLY A 91 11.53 -13.55 -14.72
N MET A 92 12.42 -12.91 -13.95
CA MET A 92 12.72 -11.49 -14.13
C MET A 92 13.63 -11.29 -15.35
N GLU A 93 13.05 -11.02 -16.52
CA GLU A 93 13.79 -10.96 -17.79
C GLU A 93 13.74 -9.56 -18.43
N SER A 94 12.96 -8.63 -17.87
CA SER A 94 12.67 -7.35 -18.53
C SER A 94 12.94 -6.10 -17.67
N ALA A 95 13.47 -5.05 -18.29
CA ALA A 95 13.58 -3.72 -17.70
C ALA A 95 12.22 -3.15 -17.24
N VAL A 96 11.12 -3.59 -17.86
CA VAL A 96 9.75 -3.19 -17.48
C VAL A 96 9.38 -3.69 -16.08
N GLU A 97 9.86 -4.87 -15.69
CA GLU A 97 9.57 -5.43 -14.37
C GLU A 97 10.31 -4.67 -13.27
N LEU A 98 11.55 -4.25 -13.57
CA LEU A 98 12.37 -3.46 -12.68
C LEU A 98 11.76 -2.07 -12.43
N ILE A 99 11.21 -1.46 -13.48
CA ILE A 99 10.39 -0.23 -13.36
C ILE A 99 9.15 -0.50 -12.50
N GLY A 100 8.46 -1.62 -12.71
CA GLY A 100 7.31 -2.02 -11.90
C GLY A 100 7.62 -2.15 -10.41
N ILE A 101 8.77 -2.77 -10.07
CA ILE A 101 9.25 -2.88 -8.69
C ILE A 101 9.53 -1.49 -8.10
N ALA A 102 10.21 -0.62 -8.85
CA ALA A 102 10.52 0.74 -8.41
C ALA A 102 9.24 1.57 -8.15
N ILE A 103 8.24 1.45 -9.02
CA ILE A 103 6.94 2.12 -8.85
C ILE A 103 6.25 1.62 -7.57
N VAL A 104 6.16 0.31 -7.36
CA VAL A 104 5.52 -0.25 -6.16
C VAL A 104 6.27 0.20 -4.90
N ALA A 105 7.60 0.16 -4.89
CA ALA A 105 8.40 0.62 -3.76
C ALA A 105 8.14 2.10 -3.44
N ALA A 106 8.08 2.97 -4.47
CA ALA A 106 7.78 4.39 -4.31
C ALA A 106 6.37 4.59 -3.73
N VAL A 107 5.37 3.86 -4.22
CA VAL A 107 4.00 3.92 -3.74
C VAL A 107 3.89 3.53 -2.26
N LEU A 108 4.54 2.44 -1.85
CA LEU A 108 4.58 2.00 -0.46
C LEU A 108 5.26 3.03 0.44
N TRP A 109 6.34 3.63 -0.04
CA TRP A 109 7.04 4.71 0.65
C TRP A 109 6.15 5.96 0.82
N PHE A 110 5.41 6.34 -0.22
CA PHE A 110 4.44 7.44 -0.14
C PHE A 110 3.32 7.17 0.86
N ASN A 111 2.80 5.94 0.91
CA ASN A 111 1.80 5.56 1.92
C ASN A 111 2.35 5.67 3.34
N TRP A 112 3.58 5.21 3.57
CA TRP A 112 4.27 5.39 4.85
C TRP A 112 4.46 6.87 5.20
N TYR A 113 4.92 7.67 4.23
CA TYR A 113 5.12 9.10 4.40
C TYR A 113 3.82 9.82 4.74
N ALA A 114 2.72 9.49 4.06
CA ALA A 114 1.39 10.03 4.32
C ALA A 114 0.93 9.73 5.75
N VAL A 115 1.06 8.47 6.20
CA VAL A 115 0.69 8.09 7.58
C VAL A 115 1.55 8.84 8.61
N ARG A 116 2.86 8.95 8.36
CA ARG A 116 3.77 9.69 9.25
C ARG A 116 3.39 11.16 9.35
N GLU A 117 3.09 11.81 8.24
CA GLU A 117 2.77 13.25 8.21
C GLU A 117 1.39 13.54 8.83
N VAL A 118 0.43 12.62 8.71
CA VAL A 118 -0.85 12.69 9.43
C VAL A 118 -0.61 12.62 10.94
N CYS A 119 0.18 11.67 11.43
CA CYS A 119 0.47 11.55 12.86
C CYS A 119 1.23 12.76 13.45
N ARG A 120 2.20 13.32 12.72
CA ARG A 120 2.93 14.54 13.15
C ARG A 120 2.05 15.78 13.16
N GLY A 121 0.85 15.69 12.60
CA GLY A 121 -0.06 16.81 12.49
C GLY A 121 -0.97 17.07 13.65
N GLY A 122 -1.03 16.15 14.61
CA GLY A 122 -1.74 16.31 15.87
C GLY A 122 -0.88 16.74 17.05
N GLU A 123 0.44 16.93 16.84
CA GLU A 123 1.36 17.57 17.79
C GLU A 123 1.37 19.10 17.56
#